data_AF-A0A7S3U9I2-F1
#
_entry.id   AF-A0A7S3U9I2-F1
#
_cell.length_a   1.000
_cell.length_b   1.000
_cell.length_c   1.000
_cell.angle_alpha   90.00
_cell.angle_beta   90.00
_cell.angle_gamma   90.00
#
_symmetry.space_group_name_H-M   'P 1'
#
loop_
_entity.id
_entity.type
_entity.pdbx_description
1 polymer ?
#
loop_
_entity_poly.entity_id
_entity_poly.type
_entity_poly.pdbx_seq_one_letter_code
_entity_poly.pdbx_strand_id
1 'polypeptide(L)'
;MDASIRGGVALACALERASATSMAKQKIPLTRLRSRAARMAKRGDAQDEEEALLRQLLAWFKREFFAWIDRPTCEACEGSTNVLGIATPNVEEARRGASRTEVYVCTQCNSQVRFPRYTDAETLLETRKGRCGEWAQAFALCCRSLGFETRWVRDWSDHVWTECYLSRQERWVHCDACENALDRPWMYEKGWKKEVQYVLGFAKDGVQDVTRRYTQQWEMVKQRRNLCTEDWLQEEIQRWNSKLREKLSVERKKILQDRDGKERMELLEGKFCSPDDASASGRTSGSLQWRTSRGEAGDLQEVPVCDECLDDLLPGRVQGGVVVGSGQKEPDETYDQLFDGDPQTKWLDFGGVGSKGAWVRYRLPEKSALVIEYHMTSANDFPERDPKDWELKGSADGGVTWKTLDRRNNVQFSKRQQRKVFAIKNPCSCNAFQLDVHTVADKSKANCLQIACLDLIEQPDSAVREALSELEKLDWQANVSALTTLQRIIGNLAKAPHCERYKCLRVANPKVRPLLNCPACRNILRTAGFVQGNGEDAEYMLALSPHVDVLRQVEQGIASILEHPAGETPSQTPSHIKTAFEKLLSEEFDRLMAANPDENPNTAAIAALKNVAGQLE
;
A
#
# COMPACT_ATOMS: atom_id res chain seq x y z
N MET A 1 17.71 23.87 28.27
CA MET A 1 16.80 22.78 28.69
C MET A 1 15.68 23.30 29.61
N ASP A 2 15.98 23.93 30.74
CA ASP A 2 14.99 24.42 31.74
C ASP A 2 13.79 25.20 31.15
N ALA A 3 14.04 26.26 30.37
CA ALA A 3 12.97 27.05 29.76
C ALA A 3 12.01 26.23 28.88
N SER A 4 12.53 25.17 28.23
CA SER A 4 11.72 24.25 27.43
C SER A 4 10.89 23.30 28.29
N ILE A 5 11.44 22.83 29.42
CA ILE A 5 10.69 22.04 30.40
C ILE A 5 9.53 22.86 30.96
N ARG A 6 9.81 24.10 31.38
CA ARG A 6 8.79 25.03 31.87
C ARG A 6 7.67 25.27 30.85
N GLY A 7 8.03 25.47 29.58
CA GLY A 7 7.05 25.62 28.50
C GLY A 7 6.19 24.36 28.29
N GLY A 8 6.80 23.18 28.31
CA GLY A 8 6.08 21.90 28.19
C GLY A 8 5.10 21.67 29.34
N VAL A 9 5.52 21.96 30.58
CA VAL A 9 4.63 21.90 31.77
C VAL A 9 3.47 22.89 31.64
N ALA A 10 3.75 24.14 31.26
CA ALA A 10 2.71 25.15 31.08
C ALA A 10 1.67 24.73 30.04
N LEU A 11 2.12 24.14 28.91
CA LEU A 11 1.24 23.60 27.89
C LEU A 11 0.40 22.43 28.41
N ALA A 12 1.02 21.47 29.10
CA ALA A 12 0.30 20.33 29.67
C ALA A 12 -0.77 20.76 30.69
N CYS A 13 -0.48 21.75 31.54
CA CYS A 13 -1.46 22.34 32.44
C CYS A 13 -2.57 23.09 31.68
N ALA A 14 -2.27 23.77 30.59
CA ALA A 14 -3.27 24.51 29.80
C ALA A 14 -4.31 23.60 29.14
N LEU A 15 -3.98 22.32 28.90
CA LEU A 15 -4.90 21.30 28.40
C LEU A 15 -5.99 20.89 29.43
N GLU A 16 -5.80 21.22 30.71
CA GLU A 16 -6.76 20.91 31.79
C GLU A 16 -7.91 21.93 31.89
N ARG A 17 -7.90 23.00 31.10
CA ARG A 17 -8.96 24.02 31.16
C ARG A 17 -10.32 23.40 30.84
N ALA A 18 -11.30 23.66 31.71
CA ALA A 18 -12.65 23.14 31.58
C ALA A 18 -13.35 23.63 30.30
N SER A 19 -13.14 24.90 29.92
CA SER A 19 -13.66 25.47 28.67
C SER A 19 -13.13 24.71 27.45
N ALA A 20 -11.81 24.47 27.42
CA ALA A 20 -11.13 23.80 26.32
C ALA A 20 -11.56 22.34 26.18
N THR A 21 -11.61 21.60 27.29
CA THR A 21 -12.04 20.19 27.30
C THR A 21 -13.52 20.04 26.92
N SER A 22 -14.39 20.94 27.39
CA SER A 22 -15.81 20.96 27.00
C SER A 22 -15.99 21.24 25.51
N MET A 23 -15.27 22.24 24.97
CA MET A 23 -15.30 22.56 23.53
C MET A 23 -14.80 21.40 22.67
N ALA A 24 -13.71 20.74 23.07
CA ALA A 24 -13.19 19.57 22.37
C ALA A 24 -14.23 18.44 22.33
N LYS A 25 -14.84 18.13 23.48
CA LYS A 25 -15.84 17.07 23.61
C LYS A 25 -17.07 17.31 22.74
N GLN A 26 -17.49 18.57 22.55
CA GLN A 26 -18.60 18.93 21.65
C GLN A 26 -18.27 18.71 20.17
N LYS A 27 -17.01 18.88 19.78
CA LYS A 27 -16.57 18.70 18.38
C LYS A 27 -16.31 17.25 18.02
N ILE A 28 -16.01 16.39 19.00
CA ILE A 28 -15.74 14.96 18.78
C ILE A 28 -17.06 14.20 18.58
N PRO A 29 -17.22 13.42 17.49
CA PRO A 29 -18.41 12.59 17.26
C PRO A 29 -18.38 11.32 18.14
N LEU A 30 -18.39 11.51 19.46
CA LEU A 30 -18.05 10.49 20.46
C LEU A 30 -18.91 9.22 20.37
N THR A 31 -20.22 9.36 20.16
CA THR A 31 -21.13 8.22 20.01
C THR A 31 -20.71 7.33 18.84
N ARG A 32 -20.42 7.93 17.68
CA ARG A 32 -19.97 7.22 16.47
C ARG A 32 -18.63 6.52 16.71
N LEU A 33 -17.67 7.21 17.34
CA LEU A 33 -16.35 6.64 17.63
C LEU A 33 -16.43 5.46 18.60
N ARG A 34 -17.23 5.58 19.68
CA ARG A 34 -17.45 4.48 20.63
C ARG A 34 -18.12 3.27 19.97
N SER A 35 -19.11 3.47 19.11
CA SER A 35 -19.74 2.36 18.38
C SER A 35 -18.80 1.65 17.42
N ARG A 36 -17.85 2.36 16.78
CA ARG A 36 -16.81 1.74 15.96
C ARG A 36 -15.77 1.02 16.83
N ALA A 37 -15.32 1.65 17.92
CA ALA A 37 -14.37 1.06 18.87
C ALA A 37 -14.89 -0.26 19.46
N ALA A 38 -16.16 -0.30 19.90
CA ALA A 38 -16.78 -1.50 20.44
C ALA A 38 -16.86 -2.65 19.40
N ARG A 39 -17.08 -2.33 18.12
CA ARG A 39 -17.06 -3.34 17.04
C ARG A 39 -15.66 -3.88 16.79
N MET A 40 -14.65 -3.01 16.83
CA MET A 40 -13.25 -3.39 16.64
C MET A 40 -12.73 -4.25 17.80
N ALA A 41 -13.05 -3.87 19.05
CA ALA A 41 -12.73 -4.67 20.23
C ALA A 41 -13.39 -6.07 20.18
N LYS A 42 -14.65 -6.16 19.70
CA LYS A 42 -15.35 -7.46 19.53
C LYS A 42 -14.72 -8.38 18.48
N ARG A 43 -14.03 -7.83 17.48
CA ARG A 43 -13.34 -8.59 16.43
C ARG A 43 -11.96 -9.10 16.88
N GLY A 44 -11.43 -8.60 17.99
CA GLY A 44 -10.06 -8.90 18.44
C GLY A 44 -9.00 -8.00 17.79
N ASP A 45 -9.39 -6.95 17.08
CA ASP A 45 -8.49 -6.04 16.35
C ASP A 45 -7.81 -4.99 17.27
N ALA A 46 -8.14 -4.99 18.57
CA ALA A 46 -7.55 -4.13 19.60
C ALA A 46 -7.50 -4.89 20.94
N GLN A 47 -6.51 -4.58 21.79
CA GLN A 47 -6.37 -5.30 23.08
C GLN A 47 -7.51 -4.98 24.05
N ASP A 48 -8.04 -3.75 23.99
CA ASP A 48 -9.16 -3.32 24.82
C ASP A 48 -9.95 -2.15 24.20
N GLU A 49 -11.04 -1.75 24.86
CA GLU A 49 -11.91 -0.65 24.41
C GLU A 49 -11.25 0.74 24.49
N GLU A 50 -10.31 0.96 25.41
CA GLU A 50 -9.60 2.23 25.55
C GLU A 50 -8.66 2.42 24.35
N GLU A 51 -7.88 1.40 24.02
CA GLU A 51 -7.04 1.35 22.82
C GLU A 51 -7.91 1.49 21.56
N ALA A 52 -9.03 0.77 21.50
CA ALA A 52 -9.91 0.82 20.36
C ALA A 52 -10.49 2.22 20.12
N LEU A 53 -10.89 2.91 21.19
CA LEU A 53 -11.37 4.28 21.12
C LEU A 53 -10.28 5.24 20.66
N LEU A 54 -9.04 5.05 21.12
CA LEU A 54 -7.91 5.89 20.77
C LEU A 54 -7.51 5.75 19.30
N ARG A 55 -7.53 4.52 18.74
CA ARG A 55 -7.39 4.28 17.29
C ARG A 55 -8.46 4.99 16.48
N GLN A 56 -9.72 4.92 16.91
CA GLN A 56 -10.82 5.62 16.24
C GLN A 56 -10.68 7.15 16.34
N LEU A 57 -10.16 7.66 17.46
CA LEU A 57 -9.90 9.08 17.64
C LEU A 57 -8.78 9.57 16.73
N LEU A 58 -7.65 8.85 16.62
CA LEU A 58 -6.55 9.16 15.70
C LEU A 58 -7.04 9.20 14.26
N ALA A 59 -7.81 8.19 13.84
CA ALA A 59 -8.32 8.10 12.48
C ALA A 59 -9.26 9.27 12.16
N TRP A 60 -10.21 9.57 13.04
CA TRP A 60 -11.10 10.72 12.89
C TRP A 60 -10.33 12.05 12.86
N PHE A 61 -9.35 12.21 13.76
CA PHE A 61 -8.60 13.45 13.86
C PHE A 61 -7.85 13.76 12.56
N LYS A 62 -7.15 12.75 12.01
CA LYS A 62 -6.38 12.90 10.76
C LYS A 62 -7.27 13.01 9.53
N ARG A 63 -8.33 12.22 9.43
CA ARG A 63 -9.12 12.07 8.18
C ARG A 63 -10.28 13.06 8.06
N GLU A 64 -10.83 13.54 9.18
CA GLU A 64 -12.08 14.32 9.17
C GLU A 64 -11.97 15.66 9.90
N PHE A 65 -11.09 15.81 10.89
CA PHE A 65 -11.12 16.96 11.80
C PHE A 65 -10.03 18.00 11.56
N PHE A 66 -8.79 17.59 11.31
CA PHE A 66 -7.63 18.48 11.30
C PHE A 66 -6.85 18.36 9.99
N ALA A 67 -6.42 19.50 9.44
CA ALA A 67 -5.78 19.58 8.13
C ALA A 67 -4.29 19.96 8.22
N TRP A 68 -3.46 19.34 7.38
CA TRP A 68 -2.04 19.67 7.29
C TRP A 68 -1.83 20.88 6.40
N ILE A 69 -1.00 21.82 6.83
CA ILE A 69 -0.65 23.02 6.05
C ILE A 69 0.86 23.11 5.87
N ASP A 70 1.32 22.83 4.65
CA ASP A 70 2.69 23.18 4.24
C ASP A 70 2.81 24.69 4.03
N ARG A 71 1.90 25.26 3.23
CA ARG A 71 1.78 26.70 2.95
C ARG A 71 0.30 27.08 2.84
N PRO A 72 -0.12 28.25 3.33
CA PRO A 72 -1.51 28.69 3.19
C PRO A 72 -1.82 29.05 1.72
N THR A 73 -3.06 28.82 1.28
CA THR A 73 -3.56 29.33 -0.01
C THR A 73 -3.95 30.80 0.11
N CYS A 74 -3.98 31.53 -1.01
CA CYS A 74 -4.41 32.91 -1.00
C CYS A 74 -5.93 33.03 -0.76
N GLU A 75 -6.34 33.83 0.22
CA GLU A 75 -7.75 34.04 0.52
C GLU A 75 -8.49 34.82 -0.57
N ALA A 76 -7.77 35.64 -1.36
CA ALA A 76 -8.38 36.48 -2.38
C ALA A 76 -8.61 35.76 -3.73
N CYS A 77 -7.76 34.79 -4.07
CA CYS A 77 -7.77 34.16 -5.39
C CYS A 77 -7.48 32.65 -5.40
N GLU A 78 -7.35 32.03 -4.21
CA GLU A 78 -7.03 30.60 -4.02
C GLU A 78 -5.68 30.15 -4.61
N GLY A 79 -4.89 31.09 -5.13
CA GLY A 79 -3.59 30.85 -5.72
C GLY A 79 -2.53 30.38 -4.72
N SER A 80 -1.48 29.75 -5.25
CA SER A 80 -0.33 29.30 -4.47
C SER A 80 0.45 30.46 -3.87
N THR A 81 1.15 30.18 -2.77
CA THR A 81 1.91 31.20 -2.03
C THR A 81 3.38 30.82 -1.83
N ASN A 82 4.22 31.85 -1.76
CA ASN A 82 5.63 31.75 -1.44
C ASN A 82 5.91 32.39 -0.08
N VAL A 83 6.88 31.84 0.65
CA VAL A 83 7.29 32.37 1.95
C VAL A 83 7.89 33.76 1.74
N LEU A 84 7.35 34.75 2.46
CA LEU A 84 7.90 36.11 2.51
C LEU A 84 8.77 36.30 3.76
N GLY A 85 8.37 35.73 4.90
CA GLY A 85 9.15 35.80 6.14
C GLY A 85 8.33 35.50 7.40
N ILE A 86 8.83 35.96 8.55
CA ILE A 86 8.15 35.85 9.84
C ILE A 86 7.89 37.26 10.36
N ALA A 87 6.66 37.52 10.81
CA ALA A 87 6.24 38.77 11.43
C ALA A 87 5.78 38.54 12.87
N THR A 88 5.74 39.62 13.64
CA THR A 88 5.08 39.62 14.95
C THR A 88 3.57 39.39 14.77
N PRO A 89 2.94 38.66 15.71
CA PRO A 89 1.49 38.54 15.73
C PRO A 89 0.82 39.91 15.85
N ASN A 90 -0.26 40.12 15.11
CA ASN A 90 -1.10 41.30 15.32
C ASN A 90 -1.91 41.17 16.63
N VAL A 91 -2.65 42.21 17.01
CA VAL A 91 -3.40 42.24 18.29
C VAL A 91 -4.41 41.09 18.41
N GLU A 92 -5.09 40.73 17.32
CA GLU A 92 -6.07 39.64 17.32
C GLU A 92 -5.38 38.27 17.37
N GLU A 93 -4.34 38.07 16.57
CA GLU A 93 -3.53 36.85 16.55
C GLU A 93 -2.92 36.58 17.94
N ALA A 94 -2.35 37.62 18.56
CA ALA A 94 -1.78 37.53 19.91
C ALA A 94 -2.84 37.20 20.97
N ARG A 95 -4.04 37.79 20.89
CA ARG A 95 -5.17 37.47 21.79
C ARG A 95 -5.61 36.01 21.67
N ARG A 96 -5.53 35.44 20.47
CA ARG A 96 -5.80 34.02 20.19
C ARG A 96 -4.57 33.11 20.42
N GLY A 97 -3.53 33.63 21.08
CA GLY A 97 -2.37 32.83 21.49
C GLY A 97 -1.40 32.50 20.36
N ALA A 98 -1.29 33.33 19.32
CA ALA A 98 -0.22 33.18 18.33
C ALA A 98 1.13 33.56 18.93
N SER A 99 2.12 32.67 18.78
CA SER A 99 3.50 32.90 19.22
C SER A 99 4.33 33.68 18.18
N ARG A 100 4.06 33.42 16.90
CA ARG A 100 4.67 34.07 15.73
C ARG A 100 3.72 33.96 14.54
N THR A 101 3.91 34.79 13.52
CA THR A 101 3.09 34.73 12.30
C THR A 101 3.97 34.59 11.08
N GLU A 102 3.81 33.49 10.34
CA GLU A 102 4.47 33.32 9.04
C GLU A 102 3.72 34.16 8.01
N VAL A 103 4.45 34.91 7.18
CA VAL A 103 3.89 35.75 6.12
C VAL A 103 4.27 35.18 4.78
N TYR A 104 3.28 35.08 3.91
CA TYR A 104 3.40 34.55 2.55
C TYR A 104 2.91 35.61 1.56
N VAL A 105 3.38 35.51 0.32
CA VAL A 105 2.92 36.33 -0.81
C VAL A 105 2.31 35.43 -1.87
N CYS A 106 1.12 35.80 -2.37
CA CYS A 106 0.46 35.08 -3.44
C CYS A 106 1.21 35.29 -4.77
N THR A 107 1.43 34.20 -5.51
CA THR A 107 2.11 34.23 -6.82
C THR A 107 1.28 34.85 -7.94
N GLN A 108 -0.03 34.96 -7.76
CA GLN A 108 -0.97 35.44 -8.78
C GLN A 108 -1.37 36.90 -8.56
N CYS A 109 -1.81 37.25 -7.34
CA CYS A 109 -2.35 38.58 -7.04
C CYS A 109 -1.45 39.43 -6.15
N ASN A 110 -0.25 38.94 -5.77
CA ASN A 110 0.69 39.60 -4.85
C ASN A 110 0.13 39.97 -3.47
N SER A 111 -1.08 39.48 -3.11
CA SER A 111 -1.65 39.69 -1.79
C SER A 111 -0.84 38.97 -0.72
N GLN A 112 -0.70 39.60 0.44
CA GLN A 112 -0.05 38.99 1.60
C GLN A 112 -1.02 38.07 2.33
N VAL A 113 -0.55 36.88 2.68
CA VAL A 113 -1.31 35.87 3.42
C VAL A 113 -0.60 35.62 4.74
N ARG A 114 -1.33 35.68 5.85
CA ARG A 114 -0.78 35.50 7.20
C ARG A 114 -1.15 34.12 7.73
N PHE A 115 -0.17 33.43 8.31
CA PHE A 115 -0.36 32.13 8.95
C PHE A 115 0.16 32.17 10.39
N PRO A 116 -0.70 32.53 11.35
CA PRO A 116 -0.34 32.62 12.76
C PRO A 116 -0.11 31.22 13.36
N ARG A 117 0.98 31.06 14.11
CA ARG A 117 1.34 29.82 14.81
C ARG A 117 0.75 29.85 16.21
N TYR A 118 -0.51 29.43 16.30
CA TYR A 118 -1.29 29.40 17.53
C TYR A 118 -0.81 28.33 18.50
N THR A 119 -0.65 28.71 19.76
CA THR A 119 -0.33 27.82 20.89
C THR A 119 -1.50 27.68 21.86
N ASP A 120 -2.64 28.31 21.57
CA ASP A 120 -3.88 28.14 22.33
C ASP A 120 -4.71 27.00 21.74
N ALA A 121 -5.00 25.98 22.55
CA ALA A 121 -5.66 24.78 22.07
C ALA A 121 -7.12 25.00 21.65
N GLU A 122 -7.84 25.97 22.25
CA GLU A 122 -9.21 26.30 21.84
C GLU A 122 -9.22 26.89 20.42
N THR A 123 -8.31 27.83 20.16
CA THR A 123 -8.10 28.41 18.83
C THR A 123 -7.78 27.32 17.80
N LEU A 124 -6.97 26.31 18.16
CA LEU A 124 -6.66 25.20 17.25
C LEU A 124 -7.89 24.33 16.91
N LEU A 125 -8.84 24.16 17.84
CA LEU A 125 -10.11 23.45 17.57
C LEU A 125 -11.05 24.22 16.63
N GLU A 126 -10.82 25.52 16.46
CA GLU A 126 -11.54 26.38 15.51
C GLU A 126 -10.83 26.40 14.16
N THR A 127 -9.51 26.65 14.15
CA THR A 127 -8.75 26.75 12.89
C THR A 127 -8.58 25.41 12.19
N ARG A 128 -8.52 24.31 12.96
CA ARG A 128 -8.45 22.93 12.49
C ARG A 128 -7.34 22.67 11.47
N LYS A 129 -6.25 23.43 11.54
CA LYS A 129 -5.17 23.35 10.57
C LYS A 129 -3.83 23.74 11.18
N GLY A 130 -2.76 23.10 10.71
CA GLY A 130 -1.43 23.36 11.24
C GLY A 130 -0.38 22.34 10.80
N ARG A 131 0.74 22.29 11.53
CA ARG A 131 1.81 21.30 11.40
C ARG A 131 1.90 20.47 12.68
N CYS A 132 2.93 19.64 12.84
CA CYS A 132 3.05 18.70 13.96
C CYS A 132 2.81 19.34 15.35
N GLY A 133 3.29 20.57 15.56
CA GLY A 133 3.04 21.36 16.77
C GLY A 133 1.55 21.51 17.11
N GLU A 134 0.81 22.10 16.19
CA GLU A 134 -0.63 22.34 16.33
C GLU A 134 -1.43 21.03 16.38
N TRP A 135 -1.04 20.06 15.55
CA TRP A 135 -1.67 18.73 15.50
C TRP A 135 -1.56 18.02 16.85
N ALA A 136 -0.35 17.89 17.40
CA ALA A 136 -0.12 17.21 18.66
C ALA A 136 -0.84 17.90 19.83
N GLN A 137 -0.85 19.25 19.85
CA GLN A 137 -1.53 19.99 20.92
C GLN A 137 -3.05 19.85 20.86
N ALA A 138 -3.66 20.01 19.68
CA ALA A 138 -5.10 19.87 19.52
C ALA A 138 -5.58 18.43 19.75
N PHE A 139 -4.78 17.44 19.30
CA PHE A 139 -5.07 16.03 19.58
C PHE A 139 -4.95 15.70 21.06
N ALA A 140 -3.91 16.19 21.75
CA ALA A 140 -3.76 16.00 23.19
C ALA A 140 -4.97 16.56 23.97
N LEU A 141 -5.52 17.71 23.56
CA LEU A 141 -6.75 18.24 24.14
C LEU A 141 -7.95 17.33 23.89
N CYS A 142 -8.06 16.74 22.69
CA CYS A 142 -9.11 15.77 22.38
C CYS A 142 -9.01 14.54 23.31
N CYS A 143 -7.82 13.98 23.49
CA CYS A 143 -7.59 12.87 24.42
C CYS A 143 -7.99 13.24 25.86
N ARG A 144 -7.53 14.40 26.35
CA ARG A 144 -7.88 14.89 27.70
C ARG A 144 -9.38 15.07 27.88
N SER A 145 -10.09 15.55 26.86
CA SER A 145 -11.55 15.76 26.91
C SER A 145 -12.36 14.46 27.02
N LEU A 146 -11.79 13.34 26.56
CA LEU A 146 -12.39 12.01 26.68
C LEU A 146 -12.01 11.29 27.98
N GLY A 147 -11.15 11.88 28.80
CA GLY A 147 -10.76 11.35 30.10
C GLY A 147 -9.41 10.63 30.12
N PHE A 148 -8.74 10.45 28.98
CA PHE A 148 -7.40 9.84 28.94
C PHE A 148 -6.40 10.71 29.70
N GLU A 149 -5.55 10.10 30.54
CA GLU A 149 -4.37 10.81 31.02
C GLU A 149 -3.41 10.97 29.85
N THR A 150 -2.95 12.19 29.61
CA THR A 150 -2.26 12.54 28.37
C THR A 150 -0.96 13.28 28.67
N ARG A 151 0.09 12.91 27.95
CA ARG A 151 1.32 13.68 27.85
C ARG A 151 1.41 14.34 26.49
N TRP A 152 1.81 15.60 26.48
CA TRP A 152 2.40 16.20 25.29
C TRP A 152 3.88 15.82 25.25
N VAL A 153 4.34 15.20 24.18
CA VAL A 153 5.70 14.68 24.07
C VAL A 153 6.50 15.50 23.07
N ARG A 154 7.70 15.89 23.47
CA ARG A 154 8.62 16.67 22.64
C ARG A 154 9.91 15.95 22.42
N ASP A 155 10.28 15.85 21.14
CA ASP A 155 11.58 15.41 20.66
C ASP A 155 12.40 16.61 20.20
N TRP A 156 13.64 16.68 20.68
CA TRP A 156 14.56 17.78 20.36
C TRP A 156 15.07 17.74 18.91
N SER A 157 14.88 16.64 18.20
CA SER A 157 15.14 16.54 16.75
C SER A 157 13.97 17.05 15.89
N ASP A 158 13.22 18.05 16.38
CA ASP A 158 12.16 18.78 15.65
C ASP A 158 10.91 17.93 15.34
N HIS A 159 10.35 17.28 16.36
CA HIS A 159 9.02 16.66 16.27
C HIS A 159 8.30 16.63 17.62
N VAL A 160 6.97 16.53 17.60
CA VAL A 160 6.13 16.45 18.81
C VAL A 160 4.94 15.54 18.56
N TRP A 161 4.48 14.86 19.60
CA TRP A 161 3.34 13.94 19.55
C TRP A 161 2.69 13.82 20.92
N THR A 162 1.86 12.79 21.12
CA THR A 162 1.09 12.58 22.37
C THR A 162 1.36 11.18 22.94
N GLU A 163 1.37 11.02 24.25
CA GLU A 163 1.21 9.69 24.88
C GLU A 163 -0.10 9.68 25.68
N CYS A 164 -0.82 8.57 25.66
CA CYS A 164 -1.99 8.35 26.51
C CYS A 164 -1.76 7.16 27.44
N TYR A 165 -2.14 7.30 28.71
CA TYR A 165 -2.10 6.17 29.63
C TYR A 165 -3.35 5.31 29.44
N LEU A 166 -3.17 4.03 29.13
CA LEU A 166 -4.26 3.06 29.06
C LEU A 166 -4.33 2.31 30.39
N SER A 167 -5.46 2.47 31.09
CA SER A 167 -5.62 1.95 32.45
C SER A 167 -5.65 0.43 32.47
N ARG A 168 -6.20 -0.21 31.43
CA ARG A 168 -6.27 -1.68 31.34
C ARG A 168 -4.93 -2.34 31.00
N GLN A 169 -4.07 -1.63 30.26
CA GLN A 169 -2.72 -2.10 29.92
C GLN A 169 -1.66 -1.63 30.93
N GLU A 170 -2.07 -0.76 31.87
CA GLU A 170 -1.23 -0.17 32.92
C GLU A 170 0.04 0.55 32.43
N ARG A 171 0.05 1.06 31.20
CA ARG A 171 1.22 1.71 30.58
C ARG A 171 0.87 2.94 29.75
N TRP A 172 1.89 3.74 29.45
CA TRP A 172 1.81 4.84 28.48
C TRP A 172 1.96 4.30 27.06
N VAL A 173 1.06 4.74 26.18
CA VAL A 173 1.04 4.34 24.78
C VAL A 173 1.32 5.54 23.88
N HIS A 174 2.25 5.36 22.95
CA HIS A 174 2.60 6.34 21.92
C HIS A 174 1.40 6.63 21.00
N CYS A 175 1.15 7.91 20.72
CA CYS A 175 0.09 8.37 19.81
C CYS A 175 0.63 9.50 18.92
N ASP A 176 0.76 9.26 17.61
CA ASP A 176 1.05 10.32 16.65
C ASP A 176 -0.16 10.56 15.74
N ALA A 177 -0.86 11.66 15.98
CA ALA A 177 -2.03 12.08 15.22
C ALA A 177 -1.68 12.52 13.78
N CYS A 178 -0.48 13.05 13.55
CA CYS A 178 -0.05 13.44 12.20
C CYS A 178 0.05 12.22 11.28
N GLU A 179 0.37 11.07 11.87
CA GLU A 179 0.64 9.83 11.17
C GLU A 179 -0.48 8.79 11.33
N ASN A 180 -1.49 9.08 12.16
CA ASN A 180 -2.50 8.10 12.57
C ASN A 180 -1.85 6.80 13.09
N ALA A 181 -0.81 6.97 13.91
CA ALA A 181 -0.02 5.88 14.47
C ALA A 181 -0.31 5.74 15.96
N LEU A 182 -0.56 4.50 16.40
CA LEU A 182 -0.72 4.13 17.80
C LEU A 182 0.27 3.02 18.13
N ASP A 183 0.97 3.19 19.25
CA ASP A 183 1.91 2.22 19.82
C ASP A 183 3.04 1.82 18.85
N ARG A 184 3.55 2.79 18.10
CA ARG A 184 4.64 2.64 17.13
C ARG A 184 5.83 3.57 17.45
N PRO A 185 6.42 3.48 18.64
CA PRO A 185 7.45 4.43 19.07
C PRO A 185 8.73 4.39 18.22
N TRP A 186 9.01 3.27 17.55
CA TRP A 186 10.21 3.13 16.72
C TRP A 186 10.07 3.72 15.31
N MET A 187 8.89 4.23 14.93
CA MET A 187 8.69 4.81 13.61
C MET A 187 9.63 5.99 13.30
N TYR A 188 10.06 6.72 14.33
CA TYR A 188 10.95 7.86 14.16
C TYR A 188 12.39 7.44 13.90
N GLU A 189 12.94 6.51 14.71
CA GLU A 189 14.32 6.06 14.54
C GLU A 189 14.47 5.09 13.36
N LYS A 190 13.55 4.11 13.21
CA LYS A 190 13.61 3.13 12.12
C LYS A 190 13.04 3.65 10.81
N GLY A 191 11.78 4.10 10.82
CA GLY A 191 11.09 4.55 9.62
C GLY A 191 11.67 5.84 9.05
N TRP A 192 11.79 6.86 9.91
CA TRP A 192 12.23 8.19 9.48
C TRP A 192 13.75 8.39 9.56
N LYS A 193 14.49 7.40 10.09
CA LYS A 193 15.94 7.46 10.26
C LYS A 193 16.39 8.65 11.11
N LYS A 194 15.55 9.10 12.06
CA LYS A 194 15.87 10.22 12.95
C LYS A 194 16.94 9.84 13.95
N GLU A 195 17.88 10.75 14.14
CA GLU A 195 18.85 10.67 15.24
C GLU A 195 18.22 11.22 16.53
N VAL A 196 17.51 10.36 17.25
CA VAL A 196 16.87 10.72 18.52
C VAL A 196 17.93 11.18 19.54
N GLN A 197 17.61 12.23 20.30
CA GLN A 197 18.50 12.84 21.31
C GLN A 197 17.83 12.94 22.69
N TYR A 198 16.87 13.85 22.85
CA TYR A 198 16.06 14.02 24.06
C TYR A 198 14.59 13.95 23.70
N VAL A 199 13.85 13.06 24.37
CA VAL A 199 12.40 12.97 24.26
C VAL A 199 11.78 13.06 25.65
N LEU A 200 11.06 14.15 25.92
CA LEU A 200 10.43 14.39 27.21
C LEU A 200 8.90 14.42 27.07
N GLY A 201 8.22 13.69 27.94
CA GLY A 201 6.76 13.70 28.08
C GLY A 201 6.31 14.64 29.21
N PHE A 202 5.33 15.49 28.91
CA PHE A 202 4.79 16.49 29.84
C PHE A 202 3.31 16.23 30.10
N ALA A 203 2.95 15.91 31.34
CA ALA A 203 1.57 15.78 31.82
C ALA A 203 1.29 16.78 32.94
N LYS A 204 0.01 16.97 33.28
CA LYS A 204 -0.39 17.80 34.43
C LYS A 204 0.22 17.36 35.76
N ASP A 205 0.52 16.07 35.90
CA ASP A 205 0.98 15.45 37.14
C ASP A 205 2.48 15.12 37.11
N GLY A 206 3.20 15.45 36.03
CA GLY A 206 4.65 15.20 35.98
C GLY A 206 5.29 15.34 34.61
N VAL A 207 6.62 15.35 34.65
CA VAL A 207 7.55 15.29 33.51
C VAL A 207 8.28 13.95 33.58
N GLN A 208 8.51 13.32 32.44
CA GLN A 208 9.28 12.08 32.34
C GLN A 208 10.21 12.11 31.13
N ASP A 209 11.45 11.66 31.33
CA ASP A 209 12.32 11.33 30.19
C ASP A 209 11.89 9.99 29.63
N VAL A 210 11.32 10.03 28.42
CA VAL A 210 10.79 8.88 27.70
C VAL A 210 11.69 8.50 26.52
N THR A 211 12.90 9.07 26.42
CA THR A 211 13.82 8.87 25.30
C THR A 211 14.05 7.39 24.99
N ARG A 212 14.24 6.56 26.02
CA ARG A 212 14.46 5.12 25.87
C ARG A 212 13.33 4.38 25.15
N ARG A 213 12.09 4.86 25.23
CA ARG A 213 10.94 4.27 24.51
C ARG A 213 11.09 4.40 22.99
N TYR A 214 11.72 5.47 22.53
CA TYR A 214 11.78 5.87 21.12
C TYR A 214 13.10 5.54 20.42
N THR A 215 13.96 4.73 21.05
CA THR A 215 15.26 4.33 20.49
C THR A 215 15.59 2.88 20.82
N GLN A 216 16.14 2.16 19.85
CA GLN A 216 16.81 0.88 20.07
C GLN A 216 18.33 1.04 20.21
N GLN A 217 18.87 2.22 19.88
CA GLN A 217 20.29 2.51 19.83
C GLN A 217 20.71 3.42 21.00
N TRP A 218 20.35 3.03 22.22
CA TRP A 218 20.57 3.84 23.43
C TRP A 218 22.03 4.28 23.62
N GLU A 219 23.00 3.43 23.26
CA GLU A 219 24.43 3.77 23.34
C GLU A 219 24.80 4.95 22.44
N MET A 220 24.22 5.04 21.23
CA MET A 220 24.46 6.16 20.33
C MET A 220 23.72 7.43 20.80
N VAL A 221 22.50 7.25 21.33
CA VAL A 221 21.74 8.37 21.91
C VAL A 221 22.50 9.02 23.06
N LYS A 222 23.11 8.24 23.96
CA LYS A 222 23.95 8.77 25.06
C LYS A 222 25.07 9.68 24.54
N GLN A 223 25.72 9.33 23.44
CA GLN A 223 26.79 10.15 22.86
C GLN A 223 26.27 11.48 22.30
N ARG A 224 25.03 11.51 21.79
CA ARG A 224 24.39 12.72 21.28
C ARG A 224 23.83 13.60 22.40
N ARG A 225 23.59 13.08 23.61
CA ARG A 225 22.99 13.82 24.72
C ARG A 225 24.00 14.73 25.41
N ASN A 226 24.15 15.94 24.87
CA ASN A 226 25.14 16.92 25.30
C ASN A 226 24.57 18.29 25.75
N LEU A 227 23.25 18.48 25.76
CA LEU A 227 22.59 19.72 26.20
C LEU A 227 22.61 19.93 27.72
N CYS A 228 22.69 18.87 28.52
CA CYS A 228 22.81 18.89 29.97
C CYS A 228 23.38 17.55 30.46
N THR A 229 23.81 17.46 31.73
CA THR A 229 24.19 16.18 32.33
C THR A 229 22.95 15.35 32.68
N GLU A 230 23.08 14.02 32.69
CA GLU A 230 21.97 13.12 33.07
C GLU A 230 21.52 13.34 34.52
N ASP A 231 22.47 13.56 35.43
CA ASP A 231 22.18 13.86 36.84
C ASP A 231 21.34 15.14 36.97
N TRP A 232 21.74 16.21 36.27
CA TRP A 232 21.00 17.46 36.28
C TRP A 232 19.59 17.28 35.72
N LEU A 233 19.43 16.54 34.62
CA LEU A 233 18.12 16.30 34.01
C LEU A 233 17.21 15.51 34.96
N GLN A 234 17.75 14.47 35.59
CA GLN A 234 17.02 13.66 36.56
C GLN A 234 16.60 14.47 37.78
N GLU A 235 17.48 15.30 38.34
CA GLU A 235 17.17 16.19 39.46
C GLU A 235 16.09 17.22 39.10
N GLU A 236 16.19 17.85 37.92
CA GLU A 236 15.24 18.85 37.48
C GLU A 236 13.86 18.23 37.22
N ILE A 237 13.79 17.03 36.64
CA ILE A 237 12.54 16.27 36.49
C ILE A 237 11.92 15.96 37.87
N GLN A 238 12.72 15.47 38.83
CA GLN A 238 12.23 15.19 40.18
C GLN A 238 11.72 16.44 40.89
N ARG A 239 12.38 17.58 40.69
CA ARG A 239 11.96 18.88 41.22
C ARG A 239 10.59 19.28 40.67
N TRP A 240 10.39 19.19 39.35
CA TRP A 240 9.09 19.47 38.72
C TRP A 240 8.01 18.50 39.19
N ASN A 241 8.31 17.20 39.28
CA ASN A 241 7.35 16.20 39.75
C ASN A 241 6.92 16.46 41.20
N SER A 242 7.86 16.80 42.08
CA SER A 242 7.55 17.18 43.47
C SER A 242 6.64 18.39 43.53
N LYS A 243 6.93 19.42 42.74
CA LYS A 243 6.14 20.66 42.67
C LYS A 243 4.72 20.43 42.11
N LEU A 244 4.59 19.67 41.02
CA LEU A 244 3.29 19.39 40.39
C LEU A 244 2.40 18.51 41.26
N ARG A 245 3.01 17.62 42.04
CA ARG A 245 2.29 16.65 42.88
C ARG A 245 2.05 17.14 44.30
N GLU A 246 2.60 18.28 44.71
CA GLU A 246 2.54 18.81 46.09
C GLU A 246 1.12 18.78 46.66
N LYS A 247 0.16 19.29 45.88
CA LYS A 247 -1.26 19.45 46.28
C LYS A 247 -2.15 18.23 46.00
N LEU A 248 -1.59 17.14 45.47
CA LEU A 248 -2.37 15.93 45.20
C LEU A 248 -2.64 15.13 46.49
N SER A 249 -3.78 14.43 46.52
CA SER A 249 -4.16 13.48 47.57
C SER A 249 -3.10 12.38 47.75
N VAL A 250 -3.02 11.81 48.95
CA VAL A 250 -2.08 10.72 49.27
C VAL A 250 -2.32 9.50 48.36
N GLU A 251 -3.58 9.20 48.06
CA GLU A 251 -3.99 8.09 47.20
C GLU A 251 -3.48 8.28 45.76
N ARG A 252 -3.69 9.47 45.19
CA ARG A 252 -3.19 9.80 43.85
C ARG A 252 -1.66 9.79 43.79
N LYS A 253 -0.97 10.28 44.83
CA LYS A 253 0.49 10.23 44.92
C LYS A 253 1.00 8.79 44.89
N LYS A 254 0.35 7.87 45.60
CA LYS A 254 0.68 6.44 45.58
C LYS A 254 0.49 5.81 44.21
N ILE A 255 -0.65 6.09 43.54
CA ILE A 255 -0.90 5.62 42.16
C ILE A 255 0.21 6.10 41.21
N LEU A 256 0.59 7.37 41.29
CA LEU A 256 1.63 7.94 40.44
C LEU A 256 3.01 7.32 40.73
N GLN A 257 3.35 7.07 41.99
CA GLN A 257 4.59 6.40 42.37
C GLN A 257 4.68 4.97 41.80
N ASP A 258 3.60 4.19 41.92
CA ASP A 258 3.57 2.83 41.36
C ASP A 258 3.71 2.85 39.83
N ARG A 259 3.03 3.79 39.16
CA ARG A 259 3.12 3.95 37.69
C ARG A 259 4.51 4.40 37.23
N ASP A 260 5.11 5.37 37.90
CA ASP A 260 6.47 5.82 37.60
C ASP A 260 7.49 4.68 37.79
N GLY A 261 7.27 3.82 38.79
CA GLY A 261 8.07 2.62 39.01
C GLY A 261 7.96 1.62 37.85
N LYS A 262 6.73 1.31 37.42
CA LYS A 262 6.46 0.44 36.27
C LYS A 262 7.07 0.98 34.98
N GLU A 263 6.87 2.26 34.68
CA GLU A 263 7.42 2.90 33.50
C GLU A 263 8.96 2.93 33.54
N ARG A 264 9.58 3.15 34.70
CA ARG A 264 11.04 3.10 34.82
C ARG A 264 11.59 1.73 34.45
N MET A 265 10.94 0.65 34.90
CA MET A 265 11.32 -0.71 34.54
C MET A 265 11.14 -0.97 33.05
N GLU A 266 9.98 -0.60 32.50
CA GLU A 266 9.69 -0.68 31.05
C GLU A 266 10.78 0.02 30.23
N LEU A 267 11.14 1.26 30.61
CA LEU A 267 12.15 2.08 29.94
C LEU A 267 13.54 1.44 29.99
N LEU A 268 13.88 0.74 31.07
CA LEU A 268 15.17 0.06 31.22
C LEU A 268 15.23 -1.25 30.42
N GLU A 269 14.13 -1.99 30.36
CA GLU A 269 14.04 -3.29 29.67
C GLU A 269 14.09 -3.18 28.14
N GLY A 270 13.64 -2.06 27.57
CA GLY A 270 13.76 -1.81 26.13
C GLY A 270 12.71 -2.50 25.25
N LYS A 271 11.67 -3.11 25.84
CA LYS A 271 10.66 -3.91 25.14
C LYS A 271 9.34 -3.15 25.00
N PHE A 272 9.19 -2.32 23.96
CA PHE A 272 8.07 -1.38 23.85
C PHE A 272 7.00 -1.74 22.81
N CYS A 273 7.22 -2.71 21.90
CA CYS A 273 6.21 -3.21 20.96
C CYS A 273 6.67 -4.50 20.23
N SER A 274 5.72 -5.17 19.53
CA SER A 274 5.98 -6.26 18.57
C SER A 274 6.96 -5.81 17.48
N PRO A 275 7.88 -6.67 17.01
CA PRO A 275 8.84 -6.37 15.94
C PRO A 275 8.22 -6.18 14.54
N ASP A 276 6.99 -5.68 14.43
CA ASP A 276 6.30 -5.52 13.16
C ASP A 276 6.98 -4.48 12.25
N ASP A 277 7.22 -4.86 11.00
CA ASP A 277 7.75 -4.03 9.91
C ASP A 277 6.96 -2.73 9.67
N ALA A 278 5.73 -2.61 10.21
CA ALA A 278 4.94 -1.39 10.13
C ALA A 278 5.59 -0.18 10.82
N SER A 279 6.51 -0.40 11.76
CA SER A 279 7.33 0.67 12.37
C SER A 279 8.49 1.15 11.46
N ALA A 280 8.71 0.52 10.31
CA ALA A 280 9.68 0.96 9.30
C ALA A 280 9.06 1.89 8.23
N SER A 281 7.76 2.19 8.35
CA SER A 281 7.08 3.09 7.42
C SER A 281 7.61 4.52 7.51
N GLY A 282 7.78 5.13 6.34
CA GLY A 282 8.21 6.51 6.21
C GLY A 282 7.17 7.51 6.69
N ARG A 283 7.63 8.74 6.91
CA ARG A 283 6.77 9.86 7.28
C ARG A 283 5.72 10.10 6.21
N THR A 284 4.47 10.28 6.60
CA THR A 284 3.37 10.61 5.69
C THR A 284 3.05 12.12 5.70
N SER A 285 3.30 12.81 6.82
CA SER A 285 3.05 14.25 6.93
C SER A 285 4.15 15.13 6.31
N GLY A 286 3.74 16.24 5.68
CA GLY A 286 4.63 17.18 5.02
C GLY A 286 4.88 16.88 3.55
N SER A 287 5.26 17.91 2.79
CA SER A 287 5.59 17.77 1.36
C SER A 287 6.64 16.68 1.11
N LEU A 288 6.50 15.95 0.00
CA LEU A 288 7.45 14.87 -0.37
C LEU A 288 8.88 15.40 -0.49
N GLN A 289 9.08 16.57 -1.10
CA GLN A 289 10.40 17.20 -1.21
C GLN A 289 11.04 17.40 0.16
N TRP A 290 10.27 17.88 1.13
CA TRP A 290 10.75 18.09 2.50
C TRP A 290 11.08 16.76 3.20
N ARG A 291 10.21 15.75 3.10
CA ARG A 291 10.46 14.41 3.66
C ARG A 291 11.70 13.75 3.05
N THR A 292 11.84 13.76 1.72
CA THR A 292 13.00 13.22 1.01
C THR A 292 14.28 13.98 1.38
N SER A 293 14.24 15.31 1.48
CA SER A 293 15.42 16.11 1.86
C SER A 293 15.96 15.78 3.26
N ARG A 294 15.09 15.29 4.15
CA ARG A 294 15.43 14.88 5.51
C ARG A 294 15.67 13.37 5.64
N GLY A 295 15.53 12.60 4.56
CA GLY A 295 15.62 11.13 4.61
C GLY A 295 14.45 10.46 5.34
N GLU A 296 13.39 11.21 5.66
CA GLU A 296 12.26 10.75 6.50
C GLU A 296 11.16 10.07 5.67
N ALA A 297 11.29 9.98 4.35
CA ALA A 297 10.27 9.39 3.47
C ALA A 297 10.10 7.86 3.64
N GLY A 298 10.96 7.21 4.42
CA GLY A 298 11.03 5.76 4.61
C GLY A 298 11.31 4.98 3.31
N ASP A 299 11.34 3.66 3.44
CA ASP A 299 11.26 2.79 2.27
C ASP A 299 9.78 2.72 1.83
N LEU A 300 9.54 2.74 0.52
CA LEU A 300 8.23 2.81 -0.10
C LEU A 300 7.31 1.69 0.41
N GLN A 301 6.31 2.03 1.24
CA GLN A 301 5.40 1.04 1.83
C GLN A 301 4.36 0.57 0.80
N GLU A 302 4.33 -0.73 0.54
CA GLU A 302 3.35 -1.33 -0.36
C GLU A 302 2.01 -1.52 0.35
N VAL A 303 0.92 -1.12 -0.31
CA VAL A 303 -0.45 -1.20 0.20
C VAL A 303 -1.19 -2.31 -0.54
N PRO A 304 -1.92 -3.22 0.14
CA PRO A 304 -2.76 -4.21 -0.54
C PRO A 304 -3.86 -3.53 -1.36
N VAL A 305 -4.09 -4.02 -2.58
CA VAL A 305 -5.19 -3.54 -3.42
C VAL A 305 -6.51 -4.19 -2.98
N CYS A 306 -7.56 -3.37 -2.83
CA CYS A 306 -8.89 -3.86 -2.46
C CYS A 306 -9.61 -4.43 -3.69
N ASP A 307 -9.81 -5.75 -3.71
CA ASP A 307 -10.55 -6.46 -4.75
C ASP A 307 -12.05 -6.67 -4.38
N GLU A 308 -12.59 -6.00 -3.35
CA GLU A 308 -13.94 -6.31 -2.81
C GLU A 308 -15.10 -5.56 -3.49
N CYS A 309 -14.86 -4.50 -4.28
CA CYS A 309 -15.90 -3.62 -4.84
C CYS A 309 -16.38 -4.02 -6.26
N LEU A 310 -16.36 -5.30 -6.60
CA LEU A 310 -16.24 -5.77 -7.99
C LEU A 310 -17.48 -6.55 -8.50
N ASP A 311 -18.54 -5.85 -8.89
CA ASP A 311 -19.71 -6.51 -9.52
C ASP A 311 -19.50 -6.83 -11.03
N ASP A 312 -18.46 -6.29 -11.70
CA ASP A 312 -18.20 -6.53 -13.13
C ASP A 312 -16.69 -6.52 -13.45
N LEU A 313 -15.95 -7.57 -13.05
CA LEU A 313 -14.55 -7.72 -13.44
C LEU A 313 -14.41 -7.86 -14.96
N LEU A 314 -13.47 -7.09 -15.55
CA LEU A 314 -12.94 -7.39 -16.88
C LEU A 314 -12.32 -8.80 -16.85
N PRO A 315 -12.72 -9.73 -17.74
CA PRO A 315 -12.12 -11.06 -17.80
C PRO A 315 -10.60 -10.99 -17.95
N GLY A 316 -9.86 -11.74 -17.13
CA GLY A 316 -8.40 -11.74 -17.15
C GLY A 316 -7.75 -10.53 -16.46
N ARG A 317 -8.48 -9.74 -15.66
CA ARG A 317 -7.84 -8.71 -14.83
C ARG A 317 -6.93 -9.34 -13.78
N VAL A 318 -5.71 -8.83 -13.66
CA VAL A 318 -4.75 -9.21 -12.62
C VAL A 318 -5.24 -8.73 -11.25
N GLN A 319 -5.20 -9.63 -10.24
CA GLN A 319 -5.69 -9.41 -8.87
C GLN A 319 -4.69 -9.87 -7.80
N GLY A 320 -4.92 -9.45 -6.55
CA GLY A 320 -4.13 -9.88 -5.38
C GLY A 320 -2.76 -9.22 -5.27
N GLY A 321 -2.62 -8.00 -5.79
CA GLY A 321 -1.36 -7.26 -5.75
C GLY A 321 -1.25 -6.29 -4.59
N VAL A 322 -0.02 -5.80 -4.41
CA VAL A 322 0.32 -4.70 -3.52
C VAL A 322 0.88 -3.55 -4.36
N VAL A 323 0.60 -2.31 -3.97
CA VAL A 323 0.88 -1.13 -4.77
C VAL A 323 1.68 -0.10 -3.99
N VAL A 324 2.55 0.63 -4.68
CA VAL A 324 3.23 1.81 -4.14
C VAL A 324 3.51 2.83 -5.24
N GLY A 325 3.51 4.14 -4.92
CA GLY A 325 3.70 5.19 -5.92
C GLY A 325 4.51 6.39 -5.46
N SER A 326 4.77 7.31 -6.39
CA SER A 326 5.54 8.54 -6.19
C SER A 326 4.91 9.52 -5.21
N GLY A 327 3.58 9.60 -5.20
CA GLY A 327 2.80 10.51 -4.37
C GLY A 327 1.32 10.16 -4.43
N GLN A 328 0.54 10.67 -3.48
CA GLN A 328 -0.90 10.45 -3.42
C GLN A 328 -1.63 11.54 -2.63
N LYS A 329 -2.95 11.66 -2.82
CA LYS A 329 -3.82 12.50 -1.99
C LYS A 329 -4.57 11.64 -0.98
N GLU A 330 -4.06 11.63 0.25
CA GLU A 330 -4.69 10.98 1.39
C GLU A 330 -5.87 11.81 1.95
N PRO A 331 -6.97 11.18 2.40
CA PRO A 331 -7.26 9.74 2.33
C PRO A 331 -8.04 9.31 1.07
N ASP A 332 -8.50 10.27 0.28
CA ASP A 332 -9.62 10.04 -0.64
C ASP A 332 -9.21 9.71 -2.09
N GLU A 333 -7.93 9.85 -2.46
CA GLU A 333 -7.45 9.70 -3.85
C GLU A 333 -6.03 9.09 -3.90
N THR A 334 -5.92 7.88 -3.33
CA THR A 334 -4.67 7.13 -3.12
C THR A 334 -4.32 6.23 -4.31
N TYR A 335 -3.06 5.76 -4.41
CA TYR A 335 -2.63 4.96 -5.57
C TYR A 335 -3.25 3.56 -5.62
N ASP A 336 -3.80 3.04 -4.53
CA ASP A 336 -4.57 1.78 -4.51
C ASP A 336 -5.90 1.89 -5.23
N GLN A 337 -6.53 3.07 -5.24
CA GLN A 337 -7.72 3.33 -6.03
C GLN A 337 -7.46 3.23 -7.54
N LEU A 338 -6.21 3.38 -7.98
CA LEU A 338 -5.86 3.12 -9.38
C LEU A 338 -6.16 1.67 -9.79
N PHE A 339 -6.13 0.73 -8.85
CA PHE A 339 -6.26 -0.70 -9.08
C PHE A 339 -7.50 -1.30 -8.42
N ASP A 340 -8.47 -0.50 -7.96
CA ASP A 340 -9.72 -1.01 -7.38
C ASP A 340 -10.79 -1.36 -8.44
N GLY A 341 -10.60 -0.89 -9.68
CA GLY A 341 -11.51 -1.14 -10.81
C GLY A 341 -12.74 -0.22 -10.87
N ASP A 342 -12.88 0.73 -9.94
CA ASP A 342 -13.99 1.68 -9.88
C ASP A 342 -13.64 2.97 -10.64
N PRO A 343 -14.29 3.30 -11.77
CA PRO A 343 -14.04 4.55 -12.48
C PRO A 343 -14.48 5.81 -11.70
N GLN A 344 -15.18 5.67 -10.57
CA GLN A 344 -15.59 6.76 -9.70
C GLN A 344 -14.52 7.17 -8.68
N THR A 345 -13.57 6.29 -8.36
CA THR A 345 -12.40 6.60 -7.52
C THR A 345 -11.24 7.04 -8.41
N LYS A 346 -10.16 7.58 -7.82
CA LYS A 346 -8.99 7.99 -8.60
C LYS A 346 -7.73 8.11 -7.76
N TRP A 347 -6.60 7.83 -8.40
CA TRP A 347 -5.30 8.24 -7.89
C TRP A 347 -5.01 9.69 -8.29
N LEU A 348 -4.58 10.52 -7.34
CA LEU A 348 -4.11 11.90 -7.58
C LEU A 348 -2.71 12.11 -7.01
N ASP A 349 -1.76 12.57 -7.85
CA ASP A 349 -0.38 12.86 -7.45
C ASP A 349 0.04 14.31 -7.74
N PHE A 350 0.22 15.11 -6.69
CA PHE A 350 0.70 16.51 -6.76
C PHE A 350 2.16 16.65 -7.21
N GLY A 351 2.96 15.58 -7.19
CA GLY A 351 4.32 15.55 -7.72
C GLY A 351 4.39 15.31 -9.23
N GLY A 352 3.31 14.82 -9.84
CA GLY A 352 3.31 14.26 -11.20
C GLY A 352 3.54 15.24 -12.35
N VAL A 353 3.44 16.56 -12.10
CA VAL A 353 3.66 17.61 -13.13
C VAL A 353 5.10 18.16 -13.11
N GLY A 354 5.91 17.78 -12.12
CA GLY A 354 7.30 18.22 -11.97
C GLY A 354 8.30 17.51 -12.89
N SER A 355 9.58 17.89 -12.80
CA SER A 355 10.69 17.31 -13.61
C SER A 355 10.96 15.82 -13.36
N LYS A 356 10.41 15.25 -12.28
CA LYS A 356 10.57 13.84 -11.91
C LYS A 356 9.46 12.92 -12.46
N GLY A 357 8.36 13.47 -12.98
CA GLY A 357 7.18 12.70 -13.40
C GLY A 357 6.44 12.03 -12.22
N ALA A 358 5.41 11.24 -12.52
CA ALA A 358 4.75 10.37 -11.56
C ALA A 358 5.06 8.91 -11.88
N TRP A 359 5.07 8.04 -10.89
CA TRP A 359 5.17 6.61 -11.10
C TRP A 359 4.36 5.82 -10.09
N VAL A 360 3.89 4.65 -10.48
CA VAL A 360 3.23 3.69 -9.60
C VAL A 360 3.70 2.29 -9.94
N ARG A 361 3.89 1.46 -8.92
CA ARG A 361 4.31 0.08 -9.01
C ARG A 361 3.24 -0.83 -8.43
N TYR A 362 2.92 -1.88 -9.15
CA TYR A 362 2.04 -2.96 -8.73
C TYR A 362 2.84 -4.26 -8.69
N ARG A 363 2.88 -4.93 -7.54
CA ARG A 363 3.63 -6.17 -7.33
C ARG A 363 2.68 -7.30 -6.98
N LEU A 364 2.96 -8.49 -7.50
CA LEU A 364 2.27 -9.73 -7.20
C LEU A 364 3.17 -10.56 -6.29
N PRO A 365 2.89 -10.65 -4.97
CA PRO A 365 3.79 -11.33 -4.04
C PRO A 365 3.88 -12.84 -4.27
N GLU A 366 2.80 -13.45 -4.73
CA GLU A 366 2.64 -14.92 -4.76
C GLU A 366 2.59 -15.50 -6.18
N LYS A 367 2.62 -14.67 -7.23
CA LYS A 367 2.48 -15.13 -8.63
C LYS A 367 3.13 -14.19 -9.64
N SER A 368 3.27 -14.68 -10.88
CA SER A 368 3.60 -13.87 -12.06
C SER A 368 2.43 -13.85 -13.03
N ALA A 369 2.23 -12.75 -13.74
CA ALA A 369 1.19 -12.59 -14.76
C ALA A 369 1.80 -12.24 -16.12
N LEU A 370 1.32 -12.89 -17.19
CA LEU A 370 1.62 -12.51 -18.57
C LEU A 370 0.61 -11.46 -19.02
N VAL A 371 0.91 -10.19 -18.75
CA VAL A 371 0.04 -9.07 -19.13
C VAL A 371 0.20 -8.78 -20.62
N ILE A 372 -0.91 -8.84 -21.36
CA ILE A 372 -0.95 -8.66 -22.82
C ILE A 372 -1.60 -7.35 -23.24
N GLU A 373 -2.41 -6.76 -22.35
CA GLU A 373 -3.00 -5.45 -22.54
C GLU A 373 -3.23 -4.75 -21.20
N TYR A 374 -3.43 -3.45 -21.24
CA TYR A 374 -3.89 -2.69 -20.09
C TYR A 374 -4.95 -1.68 -20.51
N HIS A 375 -5.88 -1.42 -19.60
CA HIS A 375 -6.93 -0.45 -19.79
C HIS A 375 -6.66 0.71 -18.85
N MET A 376 -6.76 1.94 -19.35
CA MET A 376 -6.59 3.15 -18.54
C MET A 376 -7.82 4.04 -18.66
N THR A 377 -8.34 4.48 -17.53
CA THR A 377 -9.54 5.32 -17.45
C THR A 377 -9.17 6.72 -16.94
N SER A 378 -9.58 7.77 -17.66
CA SER A 378 -9.40 9.17 -17.20
C SER A 378 -10.27 9.45 -15.97
N ALA A 379 -9.87 10.41 -15.11
CA ALA A 379 -10.63 10.78 -13.92
C ALA A 379 -11.91 11.60 -14.24
N ASN A 380 -12.52 12.23 -13.22
CA ASN A 380 -13.84 12.87 -13.28
C ASN A 380 -13.86 14.41 -13.39
N ASP A 381 -12.88 15.15 -12.84
CA ASP A 381 -12.78 16.63 -12.82
C ASP A 381 -12.02 17.34 -13.99
N PHE A 382 -10.67 17.38 -14.00
CA PHE A 382 -9.83 18.23 -14.88
C PHE A 382 -9.03 17.49 -15.99
N PRO A 383 -9.31 17.70 -17.30
CA PRO A 383 -8.62 17.01 -18.39
C PRO A 383 -7.13 17.36 -18.55
N GLU A 384 -6.69 18.55 -18.12
CA GLU A 384 -5.29 18.97 -18.20
C GLU A 384 -4.33 18.09 -17.39
N ARG A 385 -4.86 17.40 -16.39
CA ARG A 385 -4.14 16.51 -15.46
C ARG A 385 -4.05 15.06 -15.95
N ASP A 386 -4.76 14.73 -17.03
CA ASP A 386 -4.77 13.37 -17.57
C ASP A 386 -3.37 13.00 -18.11
N PRO A 387 -2.95 11.73 -18.02
CA PRO A 387 -1.66 11.28 -18.53
C PRO A 387 -1.61 11.41 -20.07
N LYS A 388 -0.49 11.91 -20.59
CA LYS A 388 -0.26 12.14 -22.03
C LYS A 388 0.83 11.25 -22.60
N ASP A 389 1.97 11.20 -21.89
CA ASP A 389 3.12 10.38 -22.25
C ASP A 389 3.50 9.50 -21.06
N TRP A 390 3.61 8.18 -21.29
CA TRP A 390 4.00 7.23 -20.26
C TRP A 390 4.71 6.00 -20.82
N GLU A 391 5.36 5.28 -19.92
CA GLU A 391 5.98 3.98 -20.17
C GLU A 391 5.46 2.96 -19.16
N LEU A 392 5.01 1.80 -19.63
CA LEU A 392 4.67 0.65 -18.80
C LEU A 392 5.85 -0.33 -18.83
N LYS A 393 6.36 -0.68 -17.66
CA LYS A 393 7.49 -1.59 -17.45
C LYS A 393 7.05 -2.83 -16.69
N GLY A 394 7.76 -3.92 -16.92
CA GLY A 394 7.59 -5.20 -16.25
C GLY A 394 8.92 -5.70 -15.71
N SER A 395 8.85 -6.42 -14.61
CA SER A 395 9.97 -7.07 -13.95
C SER A 395 9.59 -8.49 -13.55
N ALA A 396 10.47 -9.45 -13.84
CA ALA A 396 10.32 -10.85 -13.44
C ALA A 396 11.04 -11.18 -12.12
N ASP A 397 11.82 -10.23 -11.57
CA ASP A 397 12.66 -10.40 -10.38
C ASP A 397 12.21 -9.49 -9.22
N GLY A 398 10.92 -9.16 -9.16
CA GLY A 398 10.34 -8.39 -8.05
C GLY A 398 10.69 -6.90 -8.05
N GLY A 399 11.16 -6.36 -9.18
CA GLY A 399 11.44 -4.94 -9.37
C GLY A 399 12.92 -4.57 -9.34
N VAL A 400 13.83 -5.55 -9.42
CA VAL A 400 15.29 -5.31 -9.48
C VAL A 400 15.70 -4.88 -10.89
N THR A 401 15.23 -5.59 -11.91
CA THR A 401 15.44 -5.25 -13.31
C THR A 401 14.13 -5.00 -14.04
N TRP A 402 14.12 -3.99 -14.92
CA TRP A 402 12.91 -3.53 -15.59
C TRP A 402 13.06 -3.58 -17.11
N LYS A 403 12.06 -4.17 -17.77
CA LYS A 403 11.91 -4.18 -19.22
C LYS A 403 10.71 -3.32 -19.61
N THR A 404 10.86 -2.52 -20.66
CA THR A 404 9.76 -1.76 -21.25
C THR A 404 8.77 -2.71 -21.94
N LEU A 405 7.54 -2.76 -21.44
CA LEU A 405 6.43 -3.52 -22.02
C LEU A 405 5.74 -2.70 -23.12
N ASP A 406 5.43 -1.43 -22.81
CA ASP A 406 4.76 -0.52 -23.74
C ASP A 406 5.17 0.94 -23.50
N ARG A 407 5.07 1.77 -24.53
CA ARG A 407 5.34 3.21 -24.46
C ARG A 407 4.32 3.96 -25.28
N ARG A 408 3.66 4.95 -24.67
CA ARG A 408 2.64 5.78 -25.31
C ARG A 408 3.04 7.24 -25.24
N ASN A 409 2.75 7.95 -26.32
CA ASN A 409 3.00 9.39 -26.42
C ASN A 409 1.79 10.07 -27.02
N ASN A 410 1.55 11.31 -26.59
CA ASN A 410 0.51 12.22 -27.07
C ASN A 410 -0.90 11.63 -27.03
N VAL A 411 -1.21 10.82 -26.02
CA VAL A 411 -2.56 10.29 -25.84
C VAL A 411 -3.46 11.38 -25.24
N GLN A 412 -4.70 11.44 -25.73
CA GLN A 412 -5.69 12.42 -25.29
C GLN A 412 -7.01 11.74 -24.93
N PHE A 413 -7.61 12.13 -23.82
CA PHE A 413 -8.95 11.70 -23.43
C PHE A 413 -9.96 12.79 -23.82
N SER A 414 -10.95 12.42 -24.63
CA SER A 414 -11.96 13.36 -25.15
C SER A 414 -13.19 13.49 -24.25
N LYS A 415 -13.35 12.57 -23.29
CA LYS A 415 -14.39 12.57 -22.26
C LYS A 415 -13.79 12.23 -20.91
N ARG A 416 -14.45 12.64 -19.82
CA ARG A 416 -14.09 12.18 -18.47
C ARG A 416 -14.58 10.77 -18.25
N GLN A 417 -13.91 10.03 -17.37
CA GLN A 417 -14.16 8.60 -17.15
C GLN A 417 -14.09 7.78 -18.45
N GLN A 418 -13.29 8.21 -19.41
CA GLN A 418 -13.10 7.51 -20.67
C GLN A 418 -12.05 6.42 -20.49
N ARG A 419 -12.48 5.16 -20.62
CA ARG A 419 -11.59 4.01 -20.73
C ARG A 419 -10.95 3.94 -22.11
N LYS A 420 -9.64 3.73 -22.16
CA LYS A 420 -8.87 3.39 -23.36
C LYS A 420 -8.12 2.08 -23.16
N VAL A 421 -8.08 1.27 -24.21
CA VAL A 421 -7.46 -0.05 -24.22
C VAL A 421 -6.15 0.02 -25.00
N PHE A 422 -5.09 -0.56 -24.44
CA PHE A 422 -3.76 -0.56 -25.03
C PHE A 422 -3.18 -1.98 -25.02
N ALA A 423 -2.99 -2.55 -26.21
CA ALA A 423 -2.22 -3.79 -26.37
C ALA A 423 -0.74 -3.53 -26.04
N ILE A 424 -0.13 -4.42 -25.26
CA ILE A 424 1.28 -4.35 -24.89
C ILE A 424 2.15 -4.80 -26.07
N LYS A 425 3.15 -3.99 -26.42
CA LYS A 425 4.03 -4.26 -27.57
C LYS A 425 5.01 -5.41 -27.30
N ASN A 426 5.53 -5.51 -26.08
CA ASN A 426 6.50 -6.51 -25.67
C ASN A 426 6.03 -7.21 -24.38
N PRO A 427 5.03 -8.10 -24.44
CA PRO A 427 4.51 -8.76 -23.25
C PRO A 427 5.59 -9.60 -22.58
N CYS A 428 5.45 -9.75 -21.27
CA CYS A 428 6.38 -10.50 -20.44
C CYS A 428 5.61 -11.07 -19.25
N SER A 429 5.94 -12.31 -18.86
CA SER A 429 5.49 -12.84 -17.57
C SER A 429 6.29 -12.14 -16.47
N CYS A 430 5.61 -11.40 -15.61
CA CYS A 430 6.22 -10.51 -14.61
C CYS A 430 5.48 -10.62 -13.28
N ASN A 431 6.21 -10.46 -12.18
CA ASN A 431 5.65 -10.36 -10.83
C ASN A 431 5.67 -8.90 -10.30
N ALA A 432 6.20 -7.95 -11.07
CA ALA A 432 6.07 -6.52 -10.80
C ALA A 432 5.88 -5.71 -12.08
N PHE A 433 5.03 -4.68 -12.01
CA PHE A 433 4.70 -3.76 -13.08
C PHE A 433 4.87 -2.33 -12.60
N GLN A 434 5.39 -1.44 -13.44
CA GLN A 434 5.56 -0.03 -13.10
C GLN A 434 5.09 0.86 -14.25
N LEU A 435 4.17 1.76 -13.95
CA LEU A 435 3.75 2.83 -14.85
C LEU A 435 4.56 4.09 -14.52
N ASP A 436 5.34 4.58 -15.47
CA ASP A 436 6.05 5.85 -15.39
C ASP A 436 5.36 6.89 -16.29
N VAL A 437 4.70 7.87 -15.68
CA VAL A 437 4.06 8.99 -16.39
C VAL A 437 5.06 10.14 -16.53
N HIS A 438 5.42 10.45 -17.77
CA HIS A 438 6.41 11.47 -18.10
C HIS A 438 5.79 12.86 -18.27
N THR A 439 4.57 12.93 -18.80
CA THR A 439 3.87 14.20 -19.01
C THR A 439 2.35 14.05 -18.85
N VAL A 440 1.72 15.15 -18.43
CA VAL A 440 0.26 15.34 -18.43
C VAL A 440 -0.19 16.12 -19.65
N ALA A 441 -1.50 16.15 -19.91
CA ALA A 441 -2.09 16.75 -21.09
C ALA A 441 -1.70 18.24 -21.28
N ASP A 442 -1.74 19.05 -20.21
CA ASP A 442 -1.32 20.45 -20.24
C ASP A 442 -0.51 20.83 -18.99
N LYS A 443 0.82 20.77 -19.11
CA LYS A 443 1.77 21.12 -18.03
C LYS A 443 1.67 22.57 -17.56
N SER A 444 1.12 23.48 -18.37
CA SER A 444 1.02 24.89 -18.00
C SER A 444 -0.14 25.16 -17.04
N LYS A 445 -1.14 24.26 -17.00
CA LYS A 445 -2.35 24.39 -16.17
C LYS A 445 -2.45 23.33 -15.09
N ALA A 446 -1.91 22.13 -15.33
CA ALA A 446 -1.96 21.05 -14.36
C ALA A 446 -1.05 21.34 -13.16
N ASN A 447 -1.55 21.03 -11.97
CA ASN A 447 -0.81 21.04 -10.71
C ASN A 447 -0.63 19.64 -10.10
N CYS A 448 -1.25 18.62 -10.69
CA CYS A 448 -1.13 17.22 -10.32
C CYS A 448 -1.41 16.31 -11.55
N LEU A 449 -1.05 15.03 -11.42
CA LEU A 449 -1.53 13.93 -12.25
C LEU A 449 -2.82 13.37 -11.64
N GLN A 450 -3.72 12.85 -12.50
CA GLN A 450 -4.79 11.99 -12.04
C GLN A 450 -5.16 10.87 -13.02
N ILE A 451 -5.55 9.72 -12.49
CA ILE A 451 -6.00 8.56 -13.26
C ILE A 451 -7.06 7.82 -12.43
N ALA A 452 -8.18 7.44 -13.04
CA ALA A 452 -9.23 6.69 -12.34
C ALA A 452 -8.81 5.23 -12.16
N CYS A 453 -8.54 4.52 -13.26
CA CYS A 453 -8.20 3.10 -13.22
C CYS A 453 -7.02 2.76 -14.13
N LEU A 454 -6.23 1.77 -13.72
CA LEU A 454 -5.27 1.02 -14.52
C LEU A 454 -5.54 -0.48 -14.33
N ASP A 455 -6.22 -1.09 -15.29
CA ASP A 455 -6.49 -2.53 -15.27
C ASP A 455 -5.43 -3.25 -16.11
N LEU A 456 -4.62 -4.10 -15.46
CA LEU A 456 -3.69 -4.99 -16.15
C LEU A 456 -4.43 -6.28 -16.52
N ILE A 457 -4.43 -6.64 -17.80
CA ILE A 457 -5.15 -7.82 -18.28
C ILE A 457 -4.13 -8.90 -18.65
N GLU A 458 -4.16 -9.99 -17.90
CA GLU A 458 -3.41 -11.19 -18.19
C GLU A 458 -4.08 -11.99 -19.30
N GLN A 459 -3.23 -12.65 -20.07
CA GLN A 459 -3.66 -13.74 -20.92
C GLN A 459 -4.20 -14.87 -20.04
N PRO A 460 -5.43 -15.37 -20.25
CA PRO A 460 -5.97 -16.42 -19.39
C PRO A 460 -5.33 -17.77 -19.75
N ASP A 461 -4.16 -18.05 -19.16
CA ASP A 461 -3.48 -19.37 -19.23
C ASP A 461 -4.34 -20.48 -18.61
N SER A 462 -5.25 -20.13 -17.69
CA SER A 462 -6.27 -21.04 -17.16
C SER A 462 -7.32 -21.38 -18.22
N ALA A 463 -7.81 -20.40 -19.00
CA ALA A 463 -8.82 -20.62 -20.03
C ALA A 463 -8.27 -21.39 -21.25
N VAL A 464 -7.00 -21.18 -21.62
CA VAL A 464 -6.35 -21.98 -22.67
C VAL A 464 -6.21 -23.44 -22.22
N ARG A 465 -5.74 -23.68 -20.99
CA ARG A 465 -5.62 -25.04 -20.44
C ARG A 465 -6.98 -25.72 -20.26
N GLU A 466 -7.98 -24.99 -19.78
CA GLU A 466 -9.34 -25.50 -19.61
C GLU A 466 -9.98 -25.84 -20.96
N ALA A 467 -9.88 -24.96 -21.96
CA ALA A 467 -10.41 -25.21 -23.29
C ALA A 467 -9.69 -26.38 -23.99
N LEU A 468 -8.37 -26.52 -23.81
CA LEU A 468 -7.63 -27.69 -24.30
C LEU A 468 -8.06 -28.99 -23.58
N SER A 469 -8.28 -28.94 -22.26
CA SER A 469 -8.82 -30.09 -21.51
C SER A 469 -10.24 -30.48 -21.94
N GLU A 470 -11.08 -29.52 -22.33
CA GLU A 470 -12.39 -29.82 -22.92
C GLU A 470 -12.28 -30.49 -24.28
N LEU A 471 -11.31 -30.07 -25.11
CA LEU A 471 -11.04 -30.73 -26.39
C LEU A 471 -10.54 -32.17 -26.21
N GLU A 472 -9.68 -32.42 -25.22
CA GLU A 472 -9.16 -33.76 -24.91
C GLU A 472 -10.25 -34.76 -24.52
N LYS A 473 -11.37 -34.27 -23.97
CA LYS A 473 -12.53 -35.10 -23.56
C LYS A 473 -13.49 -35.42 -24.71
N LEU A 474 -13.29 -34.87 -25.90
CA LEU A 474 -14.15 -35.13 -27.06
C LEU A 474 -13.94 -36.54 -27.60
N ASP A 475 -15.01 -37.14 -28.13
CA ASP A 475 -14.88 -38.31 -29.01
C ASP A 475 -14.15 -37.88 -30.29
N TRP A 476 -12.89 -38.29 -30.41
CA TRP A 476 -12.03 -37.98 -31.53
C TRP A 476 -12.63 -38.45 -32.85
N GLN A 477 -13.14 -39.70 -32.92
CA GLN A 477 -13.62 -40.30 -34.17
C GLN A 477 -14.80 -39.52 -34.75
N ALA A 478 -15.70 -39.05 -33.91
CA ALA A 478 -16.84 -38.25 -34.31
C ALA A 478 -16.47 -36.79 -34.72
N ASN A 479 -15.29 -36.29 -34.30
CA ASN A 479 -14.94 -34.86 -34.43
C ASN A 479 -13.65 -34.59 -35.23
N VAL A 480 -12.99 -35.59 -35.83
CA VAL A 480 -11.73 -35.42 -36.59
C VAL A 480 -11.82 -34.29 -37.62
N SER A 481 -12.89 -34.22 -38.42
CA SER A 481 -13.06 -33.19 -39.45
C SER A 481 -13.14 -31.77 -38.86
N ALA A 482 -13.70 -31.61 -37.65
CA ALA A 482 -13.78 -30.34 -36.95
C ALA A 482 -12.40 -29.94 -36.40
N LEU A 483 -11.69 -30.88 -35.76
CA LEU A 483 -10.36 -30.66 -35.18
C LEU A 483 -9.30 -30.32 -36.24
N THR A 484 -9.28 -31.04 -37.38
CA THR A 484 -8.36 -30.72 -38.49
C THR A 484 -8.65 -29.35 -39.09
N THR A 485 -9.92 -28.96 -39.14
CA THR A 485 -10.30 -27.61 -39.61
C THR A 485 -9.88 -26.54 -38.61
N LEU A 486 -10.04 -26.79 -37.30
CA LEU A 486 -9.59 -25.91 -36.22
C LEU A 486 -8.08 -25.69 -36.30
N GLN A 487 -7.30 -26.78 -36.38
CA GLN A 487 -5.84 -26.75 -36.49
C GLN A 487 -5.41 -25.90 -37.68
N ARG A 488 -6.05 -26.06 -38.84
CA ARG A 488 -5.71 -25.28 -40.04
C ARG A 488 -6.06 -23.80 -39.89
N ILE A 489 -7.18 -23.46 -39.25
CA ILE A 489 -7.57 -22.06 -39.01
C ILE A 489 -6.56 -21.41 -38.07
N ILE A 490 -6.31 -22.02 -36.91
CA ILE A 490 -5.37 -21.50 -35.90
C ILE A 490 -3.94 -21.43 -36.46
N GLY A 491 -3.48 -22.47 -37.16
CA GLY A 491 -2.13 -22.48 -37.75
C GLY A 491 -1.93 -21.47 -38.89
N ASN A 492 -2.94 -21.24 -39.73
CA ASN A 492 -2.88 -20.17 -40.73
C ASN A 492 -2.83 -18.78 -40.09
N LEU A 493 -3.60 -18.59 -39.01
CA LEU A 493 -3.61 -17.35 -38.25
C LEU A 493 -2.29 -17.15 -37.48
N ALA A 494 -1.67 -18.22 -36.97
CA ALA A 494 -0.36 -18.18 -36.32
C ALA A 494 0.77 -17.81 -37.29
N LYS A 495 0.71 -18.34 -38.52
CA LYS A 495 1.68 -18.04 -39.60
C LYS A 495 1.54 -16.64 -40.16
N ALA A 496 0.32 -16.11 -40.23
CA ALA A 496 0.03 -14.80 -40.83
C ALA A 496 -1.07 -14.03 -40.06
N PRO A 497 -0.77 -13.54 -38.83
CA PRO A 497 -1.75 -12.93 -37.94
C PRO A 497 -2.33 -11.60 -38.47
N HIS A 498 -1.61 -10.95 -39.38
CA HIS A 498 -2.04 -9.69 -40.02
C HIS A 498 -2.91 -9.92 -41.28
N CYS A 499 -3.13 -11.16 -41.72
CA CYS A 499 -3.90 -11.44 -42.93
C CYS A 499 -5.41 -11.38 -42.66
N GLU A 500 -6.09 -10.36 -43.20
CA GLU A 500 -7.54 -10.14 -43.04
C GLU A 500 -8.39 -11.35 -43.47
N ARG A 501 -7.89 -12.16 -44.42
CA ARG A 501 -8.59 -13.37 -44.89
C ARG A 501 -8.78 -14.43 -43.79
N TYR A 502 -7.93 -14.45 -42.77
CA TYR A 502 -8.00 -15.44 -41.68
C TYR A 502 -8.76 -14.94 -40.45
N LYS A 503 -9.19 -13.68 -40.44
CA LYS A 503 -9.89 -13.04 -39.31
C LYS A 503 -11.41 -13.20 -39.35
N CYS A 504 -11.95 -13.82 -40.39
CA CYS A 504 -13.40 -13.97 -40.59
C CYS A 504 -13.75 -15.41 -40.97
N LEU A 505 -14.67 -16.04 -40.22
CA LEU A 505 -15.20 -17.38 -40.49
C LEU A 505 -16.70 -17.30 -40.80
N ARG A 506 -17.07 -17.72 -42.00
CA ARG A 506 -18.47 -17.73 -42.45
C ARG A 506 -19.18 -19.01 -42.01
N VAL A 507 -20.30 -18.88 -41.29
CA VAL A 507 -21.13 -20.01 -40.85
C VAL A 507 -21.66 -20.83 -42.04
N ALA A 508 -21.94 -20.19 -43.18
CA ALA A 508 -22.38 -20.86 -44.41
C ALA A 508 -21.32 -21.77 -45.06
N ASN A 509 -20.04 -21.69 -44.65
CA ASN A 509 -18.99 -22.53 -45.22
C ASN A 509 -19.12 -23.99 -44.72
N PRO A 510 -19.36 -24.98 -45.62
CA PRO A 510 -19.59 -26.37 -45.23
C PRO A 510 -18.41 -27.02 -44.50
N LYS A 511 -17.19 -26.48 -44.66
CA LYS A 511 -15.99 -26.96 -43.92
C LYS A 511 -15.91 -26.38 -42.50
N VAL A 512 -16.52 -25.22 -42.25
CA VAL A 512 -16.50 -24.52 -40.95
C VAL A 512 -17.69 -24.94 -40.09
N ARG A 513 -18.82 -25.34 -40.70
CA ARG A 513 -20.04 -25.74 -39.99
C ARG A 513 -19.85 -26.87 -38.96
N PRO A 514 -19.10 -27.96 -39.24
CA PRO A 514 -18.86 -29.02 -38.25
C PRO A 514 -18.07 -28.53 -37.03
N LEU A 515 -17.08 -27.67 -37.27
CA LEU A 515 -16.29 -26.99 -36.24
C LEU A 515 -17.17 -26.11 -35.34
N LEU A 516 -18.07 -25.32 -35.93
CA LEU A 516 -18.97 -24.47 -35.17
C LEU A 516 -20.07 -25.23 -34.45
N ASN A 517 -20.44 -26.44 -34.87
CA ASN A 517 -21.39 -27.28 -34.14
C ASN A 517 -20.77 -27.91 -32.88
N CYS A 518 -19.44 -28.05 -32.82
CA CYS A 518 -18.72 -28.60 -31.67
C CYS A 518 -18.49 -27.53 -30.57
N PRO A 519 -19.05 -27.68 -29.36
CA PRO A 519 -18.90 -26.69 -28.27
C PRO A 519 -17.45 -26.41 -27.86
N ALA A 520 -16.62 -27.45 -27.71
CA ALA A 520 -15.24 -27.29 -27.31
C ALA A 520 -14.39 -26.60 -28.40
N CYS A 521 -14.66 -26.87 -29.69
CA CYS A 521 -14.05 -26.12 -30.80
C CYS A 521 -14.45 -24.63 -30.76
N ARG A 522 -15.71 -24.31 -30.44
CA ARG A 522 -16.15 -22.91 -30.27
C ARG A 522 -15.47 -22.22 -29.10
N ASN A 523 -15.27 -22.92 -27.98
CA ASN A 523 -14.56 -22.38 -26.82
C ASN A 523 -13.11 -22.05 -27.19
N ILE A 524 -12.42 -22.90 -27.94
CA ILE A 524 -11.06 -22.62 -28.44
C ILE A 524 -11.03 -21.41 -29.38
N LEU A 525 -12.00 -21.28 -30.29
CA LEU A 525 -12.11 -20.09 -31.15
C LEU A 525 -12.32 -18.82 -30.31
N ARG A 526 -13.14 -18.89 -29.26
CA ARG A 526 -13.34 -17.78 -28.33
C ARG A 526 -12.05 -17.44 -27.57
N THR A 527 -11.31 -18.44 -27.09
CA THR A 527 -10.00 -18.26 -26.45
C THR A 527 -8.97 -17.67 -27.41
N ALA A 528 -9.06 -17.99 -28.71
CA ALA A 528 -8.23 -17.40 -29.76
C ALA A 528 -8.69 -15.99 -30.19
N GLY A 529 -9.78 -15.46 -29.62
CA GLY A 529 -10.26 -14.08 -29.83
C GLY A 529 -11.41 -13.92 -30.86
N PHE A 530 -12.03 -15.02 -31.31
CA PHE A 530 -13.18 -14.95 -32.23
C PHE A 530 -14.49 -14.68 -31.47
N VAL A 531 -15.28 -13.76 -32.00
CA VAL A 531 -16.61 -13.37 -31.48
C VAL A 531 -17.65 -13.65 -32.57
N GLN A 532 -18.80 -14.20 -32.17
CA GLN A 532 -19.91 -14.48 -33.08
C GLN A 532 -20.74 -13.21 -33.32
N GLY A 533 -21.02 -12.89 -34.59
CA GLY A 533 -21.94 -11.82 -34.97
C GLY A 533 -23.43 -12.19 -34.73
N ASN A 534 -24.31 -11.19 -34.71
CA ASN A 534 -25.75 -11.38 -34.49
C ASN A 534 -26.49 -11.65 -35.82
N GLY A 535 -27.20 -12.78 -35.96
CA GLY A 535 -28.09 -13.08 -37.10
C GLY A 535 -27.95 -14.49 -37.68
N GLU A 536 -28.86 -14.90 -38.58
CA GLU A 536 -28.81 -16.21 -39.27
C GLU A 536 -27.64 -16.34 -40.26
N ASP A 537 -27.12 -15.20 -40.75
CA ASP A 537 -25.89 -15.09 -41.55
C ASP A 537 -24.63 -14.78 -40.71
N ALA A 538 -24.66 -15.07 -39.39
CA ALA A 538 -23.58 -14.71 -38.47
C ALA A 538 -22.19 -15.13 -38.97
N GLU A 539 -21.24 -14.21 -38.96
CA GLU A 539 -19.81 -14.50 -39.15
C GLU A 539 -19.13 -14.51 -37.78
N TYR A 540 -18.15 -15.41 -37.58
CA TYR A 540 -17.22 -15.29 -36.46
C TYR A 540 -16.10 -14.36 -36.90
N MET A 541 -15.99 -13.21 -36.23
CA MET A 541 -14.97 -12.21 -36.50
C MET A 541 -13.97 -12.16 -35.36
N LEU A 542 -12.71 -12.01 -35.72
CA LEU A 542 -11.64 -11.85 -34.75
C LEU A 542 -11.67 -10.41 -34.21
N ALA A 543 -12.12 -10.24 -32.96
CA ALA A 543 -12.37 -8.92 -32.38
C ALA A 543 -11.08 -8.16 -32.03
N LEU A 544 -9.97 -8.88 -31.85
CA LEU A 544 -8.65 -8.36 -31.44
C LEU A 544 -7.53 -9.06 -32.22
N SER A 545 -6.37 -8.41 -32.37
CA SER A 545 -5.21 -9.10 -32.98
C SER A 545 -4.72 -10.19 -32.02
N PRO A 546 -4.69 -11.46 -32.43
CA PRO A 546 -4.38 -12.58 -31.56
C PRO A 546 -2.87 -12.66 -31.33
N HIS A 547 -2.45 -12.98 -30.11
CA HIS A 547 -1.03 -13.15 -29.83
C HIS A 547 -0.52 -14.45 -30.47
N VAL A 548 0.57 -14.36 -31.26
CA VAL A 548 1.10 -15.51 -32.03
C VAL A 548 1.45 -16.69 -31.13
N ASP A 549 1.93 -16.44 -29.91
CA ASP A 549 2.32 -17.51 -29.01
C ASP A 549 1.14 -18.30 -28.43
N VAL A 550 -0.04 -17.67 -28.25
CA VAL A 550 -1.27 -18.42 -27.91
C VAL A 550 -1.73 -19.26 -29.08
N LEU A 551 -1.70 -18.69 -30.28
CA LEU A 551 -2.07 -19.46 -31.47
C LEU A 551 -1.15 -20.66 -31.64
N ARG A 552 0.16 -20.52 -31.33
CA ARG A 552 1.11 -21.64 -31.33
C ARG A 552 0.84 -22.65 -30.22
N GLN A 553 0.53 -22.22 -29.00
CA GLN A 553 0.19 -23.12 -27.90
C GLN A 553 -1.09 -23.91 -28.18
N VAL A 554 -2.13 -23.23 -28.69
CA VAL A 554 -3.39 -23.86 -29.11
C VAL A 554 -3.15 -24.78 -30.31
N GLU A 555 -2.35 -24.37 -31.30
CA GLU A 555 -1.97 -25.20 -32.45
C GLU A 555 -1.24 -26.47 -32.01
N GLN A 556 -0.28 -26.35 -31.09
CA GLN A 556 0.47 -27.48 -30.51
C GLN A 556 -0.42 -28.40 -29.68
N GLY A 557 -1.33 -27.85 -28.86
CA GLY A 557 -2.29 -28.63 -28.10
C GLY A 557 -3.24 -29.42 -29.00
N ILE A 558 -3.79 -28.78 -30.04
CA ILE A 558 -4.63 -29.46 -31.02
C ILE A 558 -3.82 -30.52 -31.79
N ALA A 559 -2.57 -30.23 -32.15
CA ALA A 559 -1.69 -31.20 -32.82
C ALA A 559 -1.43 -32.43 -31.94
N SER A 560 -1.15 -32.23 -30.65
CA SER A 560 -0.96 -33.31 -29.67
C SER A 560 -2.21 -34.20 -29.55
N ILE A 561 -3.40 -33.60 -29.51
CA ILE A 561 -4.69 -34.32 -29.47
C ILE A 561 -4.94 -35.10 -30.78
N LEU A 562 -4.51 -34.56 -31.92
CA LEU A 562 -4.62 -35.23 -33.22
C LEU A 562 -3.61 -36.37 -33.38
N GLU A 563 -2.44 -36.29 -32.73
CA GLU A 563 -1.40 -37.32 -32.72
C GLU A 563 -1.68 -38.45 -31.71
N HIS A 564 -2.37 -38.15 -30.60
CA HIS A 564 -2.71 -39.10 -29.53
C HIS A 564 -4.23 -39.13 -29.28
N PRO A 565 -5.01 -39.86 -30.10
CA PRO A 565 -6.45 -39.95 -29.93
C PRO A 565 -6.80 -40.56 -28.57
N ALA A 566 -7.65 -39.87 -27.79
CA ALA A 566 -8.09 -40.28 -26.46
C ALA A 566 -8.48 -41.78 -26.44
N GLY A 567 -7.64 -42.58 -25.79
CA GLY A 567 -7.69 -44.04 -25.85
C GLY A 567 -6.48 -44.72 -25.20
N GLU A 568 -5.35 -44.02 -25.08
CA GLU A 568 -4.24 -44.43 -24.20
C GLU A 568 -4.09 -43.41 -23.08
N THR A 569 -4.49 -43.79 -21.88
CA THR A 569 -4.23 -43.03 -20.64
C THR A 569 -2.74 -42.72 -20.51
N PRO A 570 -2.33 -41.46 -20.25
CA PRO A 570 -0.93 -41.12 -20.09
C PRO A 570 -0.42 -41.66 -18.74
N SER A 571 0.15 -42.86 -18.77
CA SER A 571 1.04 -43.36 -17.72
C SER A 571 2.29 -42.49 -17.72
N GLN A 572 2.49 -41.80 -16.60
CA GLN A 572 3.65 -41.00 -16.28
C GLN A 572 4.97 -41.78 -16.50
N THR A 573 6.00 -41.03 -16.91
CA THR A 573 7.42 -41.40 -17.09
C THR A 573 7.76 -42.16 -18.39
N PRO A 574 8.75 -41.69 -19.20
CA PRO A 574 9.22 -42.44 -20.37
C PRO A 574 9.61 -43.87 -19.97
N SER A 575 9.05 -44.89 -20.62
CA SER A 575 9.18 -46.30 -20.16
C SER A 575 10.63 -46.75 -20.00
N HIS A 576 11.55 -46.22 -20.79
CA HIS A 576 12.98 -46.50 -20.69
C HIS A 576 13.62 -46.01 -19.38
N ILE A 577 13.15 -44.89 -18.82
CA ILE A 577 13.67 -44.33 -17.56
C ILE A 577 13.16 -45.14 -16.37
N LYS A 578 11.86 -45.49 -16.38
CA LYS A 578 11.27 -46.33 -15.34
C LYS A 578 11.91 -47.72 -15.30
N THR A 579 12.08 -48.36 -16.46
CA THR A 579 12.73 -49.67 -16.54
C THR A 579 14.21 -49.62 -16.12
N ALA A 580 14.94 -48.55 -16.44
CA ALA A 580 16.32 -48.38 -15.99
C ALA A 580 16.40 -48.17 -14.46
N PHE A 581 15.49 -47.37 -13.89
CA PHE A 581 15.42 -47.11 -12.46
C PHE A 581 15.04 -48.36 -11.66
N GLU A 582 14.00 -49.09 -12.09
CA GLU A 582 13.58 -50.35 -11.45
C GLU A 582 14.69 -51.40 -11.48
N LYS A 583 15.45 -51.47 -12.58
CA LYS A 583 16.59 -52.37 -12.71
C LYS A 583 17.72 -52.01 -11.74
N LEU A 584 18.14 -50.74 -11.70
CA LEU A 584 19.20 -50.28 -10.79
C LEU A 584 18.79 -50.49 -9.33
N LEU A 585 17.53 -50.22 -9.00
CA LEU A 585 17.02 -50.39 -7.65
C LEU A 585 16.97 -51.86 -7.23
N SER A 586 16.55 -52.76 -8.13
CA SER A 586 16.55 -54.20 -7.87
C SER A 586 17.97 -54.74 -7.68
N GLU A 587 18.92 -54.34 -8.53
CA GLU A 587 20.32 -54.78 -8.45
C GLU A 587 20.99 -54.32 -7.13
N GLU A 588 20.74 -53.07 -6.71
CA GLU A 588 21.29 -52.54 -5.45
C GLU A 588 20.62 -53.17 -4.22
N PHE A 589 19.31 -53.44 -4.29
CA PHE A 589 18.61 -54.15 -3.23
C PHE A 589 19.14 -55.59 -3.05
N ASP A 590 19.29 -56.34 -4.14
CA ASP A 590 19.82 -57.70 -4.10
C ASP A 590 21.27 -57.72 -3.60
N ARG A 591 22.07 -56.72 -3.96
CA ARG A 591 23.44 -56.54 -3.44
C ARG A 591 23.45 -56.36 -1.93
N LEU A 592 22.56 -55.50 -1.38
CA LEU A 592 22.49 -55.24 0.05
C LEU A 592 22.00 -56.47 0.83
N MET A 593 20.97 -57.16 0.32
CA MET A 593 20.47 -58.40 0.93
C MET A 593 21.50 -59.55 0.87
N ALA A 594 22.32 -59.62 -0.19
CA ALA A 594 23.40 -60.60 -0.27
C ALA A 594 24.56 -60.29 0.69
N ALA A 595 24.85 -59.01 0.95
CA ALA A 595 25.88 -58.59 1.87
C ALA A 595 25.48 -58.80 3.34
N ASN A 596 24.18 -58.74 3.65
CA ASN A 596 23.65 -58.92 5.00
C ASN A 596 22.31 -59.68 4.98
N PRO A 597 22.34 -61.03 4.93
CA PRO A 597 21.15 -61.85 4.70
C PRO A 597 20.07 -61.77 5.79
N ASP A 598 20.46 -61.40 7.01
CA ASP A 598 19.56 -61.28 8.17
C ASP A 598 18.97 -59.87 8.32
N GLU A 599 19.28 -58.94 7.40
CA GLU A 599 18.78 -57.57 7.44
C GLU A 599 17.30 -57.51 7.07
N ASN A 600 16.55 -56.64 7.76
CA ASN A 600 15.13 -56.46 7.47
C ASN A 600 14.97 -55.95 6.02
N PRO A 601 14.21 -56.65 5.15
CA PRO A 601 14.05 -56.27 3.75
C PRO A 601 13.55 -54.85 3.55
N ASN A 602 12.71 -54.34 4.46
CA ASN A 602 12.23 -52.96 4.36
C ASN A 602 13.35 -51.94 4.63
N THR A 603 14.27 -52.26 5.53
CA THR A 603 15.44 -51.41 5.82
C THR A 603 16.41 -51.41 4.63
N ALA A 604 16.69 -52.58 4.07
CA ALA A 604 17.52 -52.72 2.88
C ALA A 604 16.91 -52.02 1.65
N ALA A 605 15.59 -52.07 1.49
CA ALA A 605 14.88 -51.37 0.40
C ALA A 605 14.97 -49.84 0.53
N ILE A 606 14.83 -49.31 1.74
CA ILE A 606 14.99 -47.87 2.00
C ILE A 606 16.45 -47.44 1.75
N ALA A 607 17.43 -48.26 2.11
CA ALA A 607 18.84 -47.98 1.85
C ALA A 607 19.16 -48.01 0.33
N ALA A 608 18.65 -49.00 -0.41
CA ALA A 608 18.79 -49.08 -1.86
C ALA A 608 18.19 -47.85 -2.55
N LEU A 609 16.99 -47.43 -2.13
CA LEU A 609 16.34 -46.22 -2.65
C LEU A 609 17.18 -44.96 -2.41
N LYS A 610 17.77 -44.81 -1.22
CA LYS A 610 18.64 -43.66 -0.91
C LYS A 610 19.92 -43.67 -1.74
N ASN A 611 20.55 -44.83 -1.92
CA ASN A 611 21.78 -44.95 -2.71
C ASN A 611 21.53 -44.63 -4.19
N VAL A 612 20.44 -45.18 -4.77
CA VAL A 612 20.09 -44.94 -6.18
C VAL A 612 19.65 -43.48 -6.38
N ALA A 613 18.91 -42.89 -5.44
CA ALA A 613 18.55 -41.47 -5.50
C ALA A 613 19.79 -40.56 -5.46
N GLY A 614 20.77 -40.85 -4.59
CA GLY A 614 22.01 -40.08 -4.51
C GLY A 614 22.97 -40.24 -5.69
N GLN A 615 22.76 -41.25 -6.55
CA GLN A 615 23.48 -41.39 -7.83
C GLN A 615 22.80 -40.62 -8.98
N LEU A 616 21.55 -40.21 -8.80
CA LEU A 616 20.75 -39.49 -9.79
C LEU A 616 20.74 -37.96 -9.56
N GLU A 617 21.05 -37.51 -8.34
CA GLU A 617 21.45 -36.14 -8.00
C GLU A 617 22.89 -35.84 -8.45
#